data_AF-A0A352R006-F1
#
_entry.id   AF-A0A352R006-F1
#
_cell.length_a   1.000
_cell.length_b   1.000
_cell.length_c   1.000
_cell.angle_alpha   90.00
_cell.angle_beta   90.00
_cell.angle_gamma   90.00
#
_symmetry.space_group_name_H-M   'P 1'
#
loop_
_entity.id
_entity.type
_entity.pdbx_description
1 polymer ?
#
loop_
_entity_poly.entity_id
_entity_poly.type
_entity_poly.pdbx_seq_one_letter_code
_entity_poly.pdbx_strand_id
1 'polypeptide(L)'
;MQNIALRPPALVMDLNRLGAGFASRLSFMRTLMRNMIGNDWQIKYSRFDLDNDGYGHVVFDIQTPSSHLSFVVFSQYLAPDERDDRVIADQWDLTMTLMEGDVDELTLAKLAANVPLQEAGRIEARW
;
A
#
# COMPACT_ATOMS: atom_id res chain seq x y z
N MET A 1 -11.56 -8.16 38.35
CA MET A 1 -11.31 -8.54 36.93
C MET A 1 -11.28 -10.05 36.86
N GLN A 2 -12.20 -10.69 36.13
CA GLN A 2 -12.15 -12.13 35.92
C GLN A 2 -10.91 -12.47 35.09
N ASN A 3 -10.09 -13.40 35.59
CA ASN A 3 -8.91 -13.88 34.90
C ASN A 3 -9.38 -14.80 33.76
N ILE A 4 -9.50 -14.27 32.55
CA ILE A 4 -9.90 -15.05 31.38
C ILE A 4 -8.72 -15.96 31.05
N ALA A 5 -8.90 -17.27 31.21
CA ALA A 5 -7.91 -18.25 30.79
C ALA A 5 -7.70 -18.11 29.27
N LEU A 6 -6.52 -17.62 28.87
CA LEU A 6 -6.16 -17.49 27.47
C LEU A 6 -5.91 -18.87 26.86
N ARG A 7 -6.28 -19.04 25.59
CA ARG A 7 -5.97 -20.26 24.84
C ARG A 7 -4.45 -20.37 24.61
N PRO A 8 -3.87 -21.58 24.61
CA PRO A 8 -2.46 -21.77 24.32
C PRO A 8 -2.06 -21.23 22.94
N PRO A 9 -0.85 -20.65 22.77
CA PRO A 9 -0.37 -20.14 21.48
C PRO A 9 -0.46 -21.17 20.35
N ALA A 10 -0.11 -22.42 20.62
CA ALA A 10 -0.18 -23.52 19.65
C ALA A 10 -1.59 -23.74 19.06
N LEU A 11 -2.65 -23.31 19.75
CA LEU A 11 -4.02 -23.42 19.26
C LEU A 11 -4.48 -22.17 18.48
N VAL A 12 -3.92 -21.00 18.77
CA VAL A 12 -4.35 -19.71 18.19
C VAL A 12 -3.42 -19.19 17.10
N MET A 13 -2.15 -19.63 17.07
CA MET A 13 -1.13 -19.27 16.09
C MET A 13 -0.94 -20.35 15.01
N ASP A 14 -1.98 -21.12 14.70
CA ASP A 14 -1.95 -22.08 13.61
C ASP A 14 -1.97 -21.37 12.25
N LEU A 15 -0.93 -21.56 11.42
CA LEU A 15 -0.73 -20.84 10.17
C LEU A 15 -1.86 -21.10 9.15
N ASN A 16 -2.36 -22.33 9.06
CA ASN A 16 -3.46 -22.67 8.14
C ASN A 16 -4.74 -21.91 8.51
N ARG A 17 -5.04 -21.77 9.81
CA ARG A 17 -6.19 -21.01 10.30
C ARG A 17 -6.00 -19.50 10.20
N LEU A 18 -4.80 -18.99 10.43
CA LEU A 18 -4.49 -17.57 10.26
C LEU A 18 -4.59 -17.16 8.79
N GLY A 19 -4.08 -17.99 7.87
CA GLY A 19 -4.18 -17.78 6.42
C GLY A 19 -5.60 -17.88 5.87
N ALA A 20 -6.48 -18.68 6.51
CA ALA A 20 -7.90 -18.79 6.16
C ALA A 20 -8.79 -17.76 6.90
N GLY A 21 -8.19 -16.82 7.64
CA GLY A 21 -8.91 -15.83 8.43
C GLY A 21 -9.65 -14.82 7.55
N PHE A 22 -10.98 -14.99 7.39
CA PHE A 22 -11.81 -13.97 6.76
C PHE A 22 -11.72 -12.64 7.51
N ALA A 23 -11.89 -11.53 6.78
CA ALA A 23 -11.86 -10.20 7.36
C ALA A 23 -12.81 -10.10 8.57
N SER A 24 -12.24 -9.79 9.74
CA SER A 24 -12.96 -9.64 11.00
C SER A 24 -13.01 -8.16 11.42
N ARG A 25 -13.56 -7.86 12.60
CA ARG A 25 -13.50 -6.50 13.17
C ARG A 25 -12.07 -6.04 13.47
N LEU A 26 -11.14 -6.98 13.63
CA LEU A 26 -9.71 -6.72 13.83
C LEU A 26 -8.94 -6.55 12.50
N SER A 27 -9.63 -6.66 11.36
CA SER A 27 -9.00 -6.38 10.06
C SER A 27 -8.54 -4.93 10.02
N PHE A 28 -7.23 -4.75 9.86
CA PHE A 28 -6.61 -3.44 9.69
C PHE A 28 -7.29 -2.65 8.58
N MET A 29 -7.46 -3.25 7.40
CA MET A 29 -8.11 -2.60 6.25
C MET A 29 -9.53 -2.13 6.55
N ARG A 30 -10.35 -2.94 7.22
CA ARG A 30 -11.70 -2.53 7.60
C ARG A 30 -11.69 -1.39 8.62
N THR A 31 -10.75 -1.41 9.56
CA THR A 31 -10.60 -0.34 10.55
C THR A 31 -10.12 0.96 9.90
N LEU A 32 -9.16 0.88 8.98
CA LEU A 32 -8.69 2.01 8.17
C LEU A 32 -9.83 2.61 7.35
N MET A 33 -10.56 1.81 6.56
CA MET A 33 -11.69 2.29 5.76
C MET A 33 -12.76 3.00 6.60
N ARG A 34 -13.13 2.44 7.76
CA ARG A 34 -14.09 3.10 8.67
C ARG A 34 -13.55 4.42 9.21
N ASN A 35 -12.25 4.50 9.49
CA ASN A 35 -11.61 5.72 9.94
C ASN A 35 -11.64 6.79 8.84
N MET A 36 -11.27 6.42 7.61
CA MET A 36 -11.28 7.32 6.46
C MET A 36 -12.68 7.88 6.19
N ILE A 37 -13.72 7.02 6.18
CA ILE A 37 -15.11 7.43 5.95
C ILE A 37 -15.64 8.27 7.11
N GLY A 38 -15.40 7.83 8.36
CA GLY A 38 -15.90 8.51 9.56
C GLY A 38 -15.28 9.90 9.78
N ASN A 39 -14.11 10.15 9.19
CA ASN A 39 -13.39 11.41 9.25
C ASN A 39 -13.38 12.17 7.91
N ASP A 40 -14.25 11.79 6.98
CA ASP A 40 -14.47 12.48 5.70
C ASP A 40 -13.17 12.80 4.93
N TRP A 41 -12.27 11.81 4.85
CA TRP A 41 -11.01 11.97 4.11
C TRP A 41 -11.31 12.31 2.65
N GLN A 42 -10.69 13.38 2.14
CA GLN A 42 -10.85 13.80 0.75
C GLN A 42 -9.74 13.17 -0.08
N ILE A 43 -10.12 12.34 -1.05
CA ILE A 43 -9.17 11.67 -1.94
C ILE A 43 -9.41 12.17 -3.35
N LYS A 44 -8.40 12.79 -3.94
CA LYS A 44 -8.39 13.29 -5.32
C LYS A 44 -7.11 12.83 -6.00
N TYR A 45 -7.01 13.01 -7.30
CA TYR A 45 -5.72 12.90 -7.99
C TYR A 45 -5.23 14.29 -8.37
N SER A 46 -3.95 14.55 -8.12
CA SER A 46 -3.25 15.76 -8.57
C SER A 46 -2.59 15.53 -9.94
N ARG A 47 -2.30 14.27 -10.28
CA ARG A 47 -1.71 13.86 -11.55
C ARG A 47 -2.27 12.52 -12.00
N PHE A 48 -2.60 12.39 -13.28
CA PHE A 48 -3.12 11.16 -13.88
C PHE A 48 -2.51 11.00 -15.27
N ASP A 49 -1.32 10.41 -15.30
CA ASP A 49 -0.49 10.28 -16.50
C ASP A 49 -0.39 8.80 -16.87
N LEU A 50 -1.52 8.19 -17.20
CA LEU A 50 -1.56 6.86 -17.80
C LEU A 50 -1.80 6.99 -19.30
N ASP A 51 -1.10 6.17 -20.08
CA ASP A 51 -1.36 6.01 -21.52
C ASP A 51 -2.62 5.16 -21.79
N ASN A 52 -2.91 4.91 -23.07
CA ASN A 52 -4.10 4.14 -23.47
C ASN A 52 -4.04 2.67 -23.05
N ASP A 53 -2.85 2.15 -22.78
CA ASP A 53 -2.63 0.77 -22.32
C ASP A 53 -2.60 0.68 -20.79
N GLY A 54 -2.68 1.83 -20.10
CA GLY A 54 -2.72 1.93 -18.64
C GLY A 54 -1.35 2.06 -17.98
N TYR A 55 -0.29 2.33 -18.74
CA TYR A 55 1.06 2.48 -18.20
C TYR A 55 1.42 3.95 -17.94
N GLY A 56 2.24 4.19 -16.93
CA GLY A 56 2.64 5.52 -16.48
C GLY A 56 2.50 5.66 -14.96
N HIS A 57 2.02 6.81 -14.48
CA HIS A 57 1.86 7.04 -13.04
C HIS A 57 0.66 7.90 -12.68
N VAL A 58 0.19 7.72 -11.45
CA VAL A 58 -0.90 8.50 -10.85
C VAL A 58 -0.45 8.98 -9.49
N VAL A 59 -0.76 10.23 -9.15
CA VAL A 59 -0.54 10.79 -7.82
C VAL A 59 -1.89 11.15 -7.22
N PHE A 60 -2.25 10.47 -6.14
CA PHE A 60 -3.42 10.79 -5.34
C PHE A 60 -3.05 11.73 -4.19
N ASP A 61 -3.81 12.82 -4.07
CA ASP A 61 -3.82 13.78 -2.97
C ASP A 61 -4.89 13.34 -1.97
N ILE A 62 -4.47 13.03 -0.74
CA ILE A 62 -5.33 12.50 0.32
C ILE A 62 -5.28 13.47 1.50
N GLN A 63 -6.33 14.27 1.63
CA GLN A 63 -6.50 15.16 2.78
C GLN A 63 -7.19 14.41 3.92
N THR A 64 -6.50 14.34 5.06
CA THR A 64 -7.02 13.80 6.31
C THR A 64 -7.24 14.96 7.30
N PRO A 65 -7.92 14.74 8.45
CA PRO A 65 -8.10 15.81 9.43
C PRO A 65 -6.79 16.39 10.01
N SER A 66 -5.70 15.63 9.99
CA SER A 66 -4.44 15.99 10.67
C SER A 66 -3.21 16.08 9.77
N SER A 67 -3.29 15.53 8.56
CA SER A 67 -2.15 15.39 7.63
C SER A 67 -2.62 15.44 6.17
N HIS A 68 -1.70 15.83 5.29
CA HIS A 68 -1.81 15.60 3.85
C HIS A 68 -0.95 14.40 3.48
N LEU A 69 -1.52 13.41 2.79
CA LEU A 69 -0.79 12.25 2.29
C LEU A 69 -0.81 12.24 0.76
N SER A 70 0.31 11.86 0.15
CA SER A 70 0.39 11.55 -1.27
C SER A 70 0.53 10.06 -1.48
N PHE A 71 -0.34 9.48 -2.31
CA PHE A 71 -0.26 8.09 -2.73
C PHE A 71 0.13 8.02 -4.21
N VAL A 72 1.35 7.56 -4.48
CA VAL A 72 1.94 7.52 -5.82
C VAL A 72 1.90 6.09 -6.34
N VAL A 73 1.37 5.91 -7.54
CA VAL A 73 1.23 4.62 -8.21
C VAL A 73 2.00 4.67 -9.52
N PHE A 74 2.86 3.68 -9.74
CA PHE A 74 3.58 3.45 -10.99
C PHE A 74 3.04 2.17 -11.64
N SER A 75 2.63 2.27 -12.89
CA SER A 75 2.21 1.13 -13.71
C SER A 75 3.11 0.98 -14.92
N GLN A 76 3.53 -0.25 -15.18
CA GLN A 76 4.40 -0.58 -16.30
C GLN A 76 3.98 -1.91 -16.92
N TYR A 77 4.36 -2.10 -18.18
CA TYR A 77 4.24 -3.41 -18.80
C TYR A 77 5.15 -4.41 -18.08
N LEU A 78 4.63 -5.62 -17.85
CA LEU A 78 5.38 -6.77 -17.39
C LEU A 78 4.98 -7.96 -18.25
N ALA A 79 5.97 -8.61 -18.87
CA ALA A 79 5.71 -9.72 -19.77
C ALA A 79 5.07 -10.90 -19.02
N PRO A 80 4.15 -11.66 -19.65
CA PRO A 80 3.45 -12.75 -18.96
C PRO A 80 4.37 -13.81 -18.34
N ASP A 81 5.54 -14.03 -18.92
CA ASP A 81 6.57 -14.95 -18.45
C ASP A 81 7.42 -14.41 -17.29
N GLU A 82 7.38 -13.09 -17.05
CA GLU A 82 8.02 -12.44 -15.90
C GLU A 82 7.07 -12.30 -14.70
N ARG A 83 5.79 -12.67 -14.85
CA ARG A 83 4.80 -12.63 -13.77
C ARG A 83 4.91 -13.86 -12.87
N ASP A 84 5.15 -13.62 -11.58
CA ASP A 84 5.07 -14.65 -10.55
C ASP A 84 3.85 -14.39 -9.66
N ASP A 85 3.07 -15.43 -9.37
CA ASP A 85 1.93 -15.37 -8.44
C ASP A 85 2.37 -15.22 -6.97
N ARG A 86 3.68 -15.25 -6.71
CA ARG A 86 4.27 -15.14 -5.38
C ARG A 86 4.69 -13.71 -5.06
N VAL A 87 4.61 -13.37 -3.78
CA VAL A 87 5.08 -12.08 -3.22
C VAL A 87 6.62 -11.99 -3.14
N ILE A 88 7.34 -12.85 -3.87
CA ILE A 88 8.81 -12.88 -3.97
C ILE A 88 9.28 -12.65 -5.41
N ALA A 89 8.44 -11.99 -6.23
CA ALA A 89 8.79 -11.64 -7.60
C ALA A 89 9.98 -10.68 -7.65
N ASP A 90 10.73 -10.69 -8.75
CA ASP A 90 11.80 -9.72 -9.01
C ASP A 90 11.26 -8.41 -9.63
N GLN A 91 10.05 -8.46 -10.20
CA GLN A 91 9.42 -7.36 -10.92
C GLN A 91 7.90 -7.32 -10.66
N TRP A 92 7.33 -6.13 -10.82
CA TRP A 92 5.90 -5.87 -10.65
C TRP A 92 5.41 -4.94 -11.76
N ASP A 93 4.23 -5.23 -12.31
CA ASP A 93 3.53 -4.35 -13.25
C ASP A 93 2.87 -3.14 -12.56
N LEU A 94 2.70 -3.22 -11.23
CA LEU A 94 2.15 -2.15 -10.42
C LEU A 94 2.94 -2.01 -9.10
N THR A 95 3.50 -0.84 -8.86
CA THR A 95 4.13 -0.51 -7.58
C THR A 95 3.60 0.81 -7.03
N MET A 96 3.62 0.96 -5.71
CA MET A 96 2.99 2.10 -5.06
C MET A 96 3.67 2.47 -3.75
N THR A 97 3.60 3.73 -3.39
CA THR A 97 4.09 4.26 -2.13
C THR A 97 3.12 5.28 -1.55
N LEU A 98 3.04 5.33 -0.22
CA LEU A 98 2.28 6.33 0.52
C LEU A 98 3.27 7.16 1.34
N MET A 99 3.22 8.48 1.18
CA MET A 99 4.07 9.40 1.92
C MET A 99 3.26 10.57 2.48
N GLU A 100 3.79 11.23 3.50
CA GLU A 100 3.22 12.47 4.03
C GLU A 100 3.75 13.67 3.24
N GLY A 101 2.87 14.64 2.95
CA GLY A 101 3.17 15.84 2.19
C GLY A 101 2.94 15.73 0.69
N ASP A 102 3.30 16.81 -0.01
CA ASP A 102 3.18 16.95 -1.47
C ASP A 102 4.29 16.20 -2.21
N VAL A 103 4.05 15.86 -3.47
CA VAL A 103 5.04 15.25 -4.37
C VAL A 103 5.36 16.22 -5.49
N ASP A 104 6.55 16.83 -5.44
CA ASP A 104 7.10 17.61 -6.54
C ASP A 104 7.77 16.73 -7.61
N GLU A 105 8.14 17.31 -8.74
CA GLU A 105 8.75 16.57 -9.87
C GLU A 105 10.07 15.88 -9.46
N LEU A 106 10.87 16.50 -8.59
CA LEU A 106 12.13 15.92 -8.13
C LEU A 106 11.89 14.68 -7.26
N THR A 107 10.90 14.76 -6.36
CA THR A 107 10.48 13.65 -5.51
C THR A 107 9.89 12.54 -6.34
N LEU A 108 9.00 12.87 -7.28
CA LEU A 108 8.39 11.89 -8.18
C LEU A 108 9.46 11.11 -8.97
N ALA A 109 10.46 11.79 -9.52
CA ALA A 109 11.55 11.14 -10.25
C ALA A 109 12.35 10.17 -9.36
N LYS A 110 12.59 10.53 -8.10
CA LYS A 110 13.26 9.66 -7.12
C LYS A 110 12.40 8.44 -6.77
N LEU A 111 11.09 8.66 -6.58
CA LEU A 111 10.14 7.59 -6.30
C LEU A 111 10.05 6.62 -7.49
N ALA A 112 9.98 7.14 -8.72
CA ALA A 112 9.95 6.33 -9.93
C ALA A 112 11.18 5.43 -10.08
N ALA A 113 12.36 5.91 -9.65
CA ALA A 113 13.59 5.13 -9.71
C ALA A 113 13.72 4.08 -8.60
N ASN A 114 13.06 4.25 -7.44
CA ASN A 114 13.26 3.41 -6.25
C ASN A 114 12.07 2.50 -5.91
N VAL A 115 10.84 2.99 -6.04
CA VAL A 115 9.63 2.24 -5.65
C VAL A 115 9.48 0.92 -6.43
N PRO A 116 9.79 0.85 -7.74
CA PRO A 116 9.77 -0.42 -8.47
C PRO A 116 10.74 -1.48 -7.95
N LEU A 117 11.81 -1.09 -7.26
CA LEU A 117 12.82 -2.01 -6.71
C LEU A 117 12.36 -2.67 -5.40
N GLN A 118 11.20 -2.28 -4.85
CA GLN A 118 10.61 -2.84 -3.62
C GLN A 118 11.62 -2.95 -2.46
N GLU A 119 11.90 -4.16 -1.96
CA GLU A 119 12.83 -4.38 -0.84
C GLU A 119 14.27 -3.95 -1.17
N ALA A 120 14.68 -4.03 -2.45
CA ALA A 120 15.99 -3.60 -2.92
C ALA A 120 16.10 -2.06 -3.03
N GLY A 121 14.97 -1.35 -3.15
CA GLY A 121 14.88 0.10 -3.26
C GLY A 121 14.68 0.83 -1.93
N ARG A 122 15.02 0.20 -0.80
CA ARG A 122 14.66 0.67 0.55
C ARG A 122 14.95 2.16 0.76
N ILE A 123 13.88 2.93 0.86
CA ILE A 123 13.92 4.38 1.12
C ILE A 123 14.02 4.57 2.65
N GLU A 124 15.08 5.22 3.15
CA GLU A 124 15.22 5.51 4.58
C GLU A 124 14.12 6.46 5.08
N ALA A 125 13.79 6.42 6.38
CA ALA A 125 12.70 7.21 6.98
C ALA A 125 12.91 8.74 6.98
N ARG A 126 13.96 9.22 6.30
CA ARG A 126 14.32 10.64 6.25
C ARG A 126 14.69 11.04 4.83
N TRP A 127 13.68 10.96 3.98
CA TRP A 127 13.52 11.82 2.82
C TRP A 127 12.50 12.89 3.18
#